data_AF-A0A953BHH9-F1
#
_entry.id   AF-A0A953BHH9-F1
#
_cell.length_a   1.000
_cell.length_b   1.000
_cell.length_c   1.000
_cell.angle_alpha   90.00
_cell.angle_beta   90.00
_cell.angle_gamma   90.00
#
_symmetry.space_group_name_H-M   'P 1'
#
loop_
_entity.id
_entity.type
_entity.pdbx_description
1 polymer ?
#
loop_
_entity_poly.entity_id
_entity_poly.type
_entity_poly.pdbx_seq_one_letter_code
_entity_poly.pdbx_strand_id
1 'polypeptide(L)'
;MLPSLTSVRETAHQVVCRSNVRQLGFAFEMYTENHRGSIPKTFTLPSVQDFTNEFTYDTLTIRFASQQPTTPGTWDGLGRFFAGEYLPAPKVFYCPSHRGANPYVAYQDSWRNDHEAIVANFQYRGRGPTGLTLGNGQPQMSDRIDRIKPSSAIVADGLRTQSDFNHQVGANVLRADLSVFWFSDASRSVVDSLPKDNELPSAAVLQSIWTSLDKPITR
;
A
#
# COMPACT_ATOMS: atom_id res chain seq x y z
N MET A 1 28.43 -13.45 -19.50
CA MET A 1 27.44 -12.64 -18.74
C MET A 1 26.35 -13.59 -18.29
N LEU A 2 26.32 -14.02 -17.02
CA LEU A 2 25.40 -15.04 -16.50
C LEU A 2 24.02 -14.41 -16.20
N PRO A 3 23.00 -14.58 -17.06
CA PRO A 3 21.68 -13.96 -16.87
C PRO A 3 20.88 -14.62 -15.73
N SER A 4 21.44 -15.64 -15.06
CA SER A 4 20.74 -16.47 -14.07
C SER A 4 20.76 -15.92 -12.64
N LEU A 5 21.76 -15.15 -12.24
CA LEU A 5 21.86 -14.70 -10.84
C LEU A 5 20.90 -13.54 -10.52
N THR A 6 20.72 -12.63 -11.47
CA THR A 6 19.80 -11.49 -11.31
C THR A 6 18.34 -11.95 -11.29
N SER A 7 17.97 -12.90 -12.15
CA SER A 7 16.61 -13.46 -12.18
C SER A 7 16.31 -14.29 -10.92
N VAL A 8 17.23 -15.15 -10.48
CA VAL A 8 17.09 -15.91 -9.24
C VAL A 8 16.94 -14.99 -8.02
N ARG A 9 17.73 -13.92 -7.95
CA ARG A 9 17.62 -12.94 -6.87
C ARG A 9 16.25 -12.27 -6.85
N GLU A 10 15.73 -11.88 -8.02
CA GLU A 10 14.43 -11.22 -8.10
C GLU A 10 13.28 -12.16 -7.73
N THR A 11 13.32 -13.43 -8.13
CA THR A 11 12.36 -14.44 -7.68
C THR A 11 12.42 -14.63 -6.16
N ALA A 12 13.61 -14.68 -5.56
CA ALA A 12 13.76 -14.77 -4.11
C ALA A 12 13.18 -13.52 -3.40
N HIS A 13 13.47 -12.33 -3.92
CA HIS A 13 12.91 -11.08 -3.40
C HIS A 13 11.38 -11.04 -3.52
N GLN A 14 10.81 -11.53 -4.62
CA GLN A 14 9.37 -11.63 -4.81
C GLN A 14 8.72 -12.53 -3.75
N VAL A 15 9.36 -13.66 -3.40
CA VAL A 15 8.90 -14.56 -2.33
C VAL A 15 8.93 -13.87 -0.96
N VAL A 16 10.02 -13.16 -0.65
CA VAL A 16 10.14 -12.39 0.61
C VAL A 16 9.10 -11.27 0.68
N CYS A 17 8.95 -10.50 -0.41
CA CYS A 17 7.94 -9.45 -0.52
C CYS A 17 6.52 -10.02 -0.33
N ARG A 18 6.21 -11.16 -0.95
CA ARG A 18 4.92 -11.84 -0.76
C ARG A 18 4.69 -12.26 0.69
N SER A 19 5.73 -12.73 1.37
CA SER A 19 5.68 -13.04 2.81
C SER A 19 5.41 -11.79 3.65
N ASN A 20 6.03 -10.65 3.31
CA ASN A 20 5.78 -9.37 3.98
C ASN A 20 4.32 -8.92 3.80
N VAL A 21 3.80 -8.98 2.57
CA VAL A 21 2.39 -8.63 2.28
C VAL A 21 1.41 -9.57 3.00
N ARG A 22 1.76 -10.86 3.15
CA ARG A 22 0.95 -11.80 3.94
C ARG A 22 0.94 -11.47 5.43
N GLN A 23 2.08 -11.03 5.98
CA GLN A 23 2.15 -10.53 7.37
C GLN A 23 1.30 -9.28 7.57
N LEU A 24 1.25 -8.37 6.58
CA LEU A 24 0.27 -7.27 6.59
C LEU A 24 -1.17 -7.81 6.64
N GLY A 25 -1.49 -8.84 5.86
CA GLY A 25 -2.81 -9.50 5.90
C GLY A 25 -3.20 -10.01 7.29
N PHE A 26 -2.27 -10.63 8.03
CA PHE A 26 -2.52 -11.05 9.42
C PHE A 26 -2.74 -9.84 10.35
N ALA A 27 -1.98 -8.76 10.16
CA ALA A 27 -2.18 -7.53 10.92
C ALA A 27 -3.54 -6.87 10.63
N PHE A 28 -4.02 -6.92 9.38
CA PHE A 28 -5.38 -6.50 9.02
C PHE A 28 -6.43 -7.29 9.78
N GLU A 29 -6.34 -8.62 9.80
CA GLU A 29 -7.30 -9.47 10.51
C GLU A 29 -7.40 -9.07 11.99
N MET A 30 -6.27 -9.08 12.70
CA MET A 30 -6.22 -8.73 14.13
C MET A 30 -6.69 -7.30 14.40
N TYR A 31 -6.31 -6.35 13.54
CA TYR A 31 -6.74 -4.96 13.67
C TYR A 31 -8.26 -4.86 13.49
N THR A 32 -8.81 -5.43 12.42
CA THR A 32 -10.24 -5.31 12.12
C THR A 32 -11.10 -6.00 13.17
N GLU A 33 -10.66 -7.11 13.74
CA GLU A 33 -11.32 -7.75 14.90
C GLU A 33 -11.43 -6.78 16.08
N ASN A 34 -10.33 -6.11 16.44
CA ASN A 34 -10.30 -5.12 17.52
C ASN A 34 -11.05 -3.81 17.18
N HIS A 35 -11.29 -3.54 15.90
CA HIS A 35 -11.92 -2.31 15.41
C HIS A 35 -13.30 -2.56 14.77
N ARG A 36 -13.98 -3.65 15.16
CA ARG A 36 -15.34 -4.00 14.72
C ARG A 36 -15.47 -3.98 13.20
N GLY A 37 -14.54 -4.61 12.50
CA GLY A 37 -14.51 -4.71 11.04
C GLY A 37 -13.98 -3.49 10.30
N SER A 38 -13.60 -2.40 10.98
CA SER A 38 -13.02 -1.23 10.32
C SER A 38 -11.54 -1.44 10.00
N ILE A 39 -11.13 -1.15 8.76
CA ILE A 39 -9.71 -1.14 8.37
C ILE A 39 -9.00 0.11 8.93
N PRO A 40 -7.66 0.15 9.02
CA PRO A 40 -6.95 1.31 9.51
C PRO A 40 -7.32 2.59 8.76
N LYS A 41 -7.67 3.64 9.50
CA LYS A 41 -7.97 4.94 8.89
C LYS A 41 -6.69 5.63 8.45
N THR A 42 -6.80 6.41 7.38
CA THR A 42 -5.74 7.33 6.94
C THR A 42 -6.21 8.77 7.00
N PHE A 43 -5.36 9.69 7.45
CA PHE A 43 -5.63 11.14 7.46
C PHE A 43 -5.66 11.74 6.06
N THR A 44 -5.03 11.05 5.10
CA THR A 44 -4.80 11.56 3.75
C THR A 44 -6.00 11.37 2.83
N LEU A 45 -6.95 10.52 3.20
CA LEU A 45 -8.19 10.35 2.47
C LEU A 45 -9.30 11.21 3.10
N PRO A 46 -9.98 12.08 2.32
CA PRO A 46 -11.07 12.91 2.85
C PRO A 46 -12.27 12.03 3.27
N SER A 47 -13.23 12.57 4.02
CA SER A 47 -14.35 11.77 4.54
C SER A 47 -15.10 11.02 3.42
N VAL A 48 -15.84 9.96 3.73
CA VAL A 48 -16.63 9.18 2.73
C VAL A 48 -17.65 10.05 1.97
N GLN A 49 -17.89 11.29 2.41
CA GLN A 49 -18.81 12.25 1.80
C GLN A 49 -18.14 13.21 0.81
N ASP A 50 -16.80 13.27 0.77
CA ASP A 50 -16.03 14.17 -0.10
C ASP A 50 -15.39 13.38 -1.26
N PHE A 51 -16.14 13.32 -2.37
CA PHE A 51 -15.87 12.48 -3.54
C PHE A 51 -14.87 13.07 -4.55
N THR A 52 -14.22 14.21 -4.26
CA THR A 52 -13.42 14.93 -5.27
C THR A 52 -11.93 14.57 -5.25
N ASN A 53 -11.41 13.97 -4.17
CA ASN A 53 -10.00 13.56 -4.02
C ASN A 53 -9.91 12.16 -3.35
N GLU A 54 -10.56 11.16 -3.95
CA GLU A 54 -10.78 9.84 -3.34
C GLU A 54 -9.53 8.94 -3.24
N PHE A 55 -8.42 9.34 -3.86
CA PHE A 55 -7.19 8.57 -3.88
C PHE A 55 -6.00 9.50 -3.65
N THR A 56 -5.23 9.18 -2.61
CA THR A 56 -4.00 9.89 -2.28
C THR A 56 -2.81 8.93 -2.35
N TYR A 57 -1.73 9.44 -2.91
CA TYR A 57 -0.42 8.80 -2.95
C TYR A 57 0.33 8.95 -1.62
N ASP A 58 -0.21 9.72 -0.67
CA ASP A 58 0.40 9.93 0.64
C ASP A 58 0.22 8.75 1.60
N THR A 59 -0.61 7.76 1.27
CA THR A 59 -0.75 6.54 2.10
C THR A 59 0.48 5.62 2.08
N LEU A 60 1.53 5.98 1.34
CA LEU A 60 2.86 5.38 1.45
C LEU A 60 3.60 5.90 2.71
N THR A 61 3.25 7.10 3.17
CA THR A 61 3.72 7.68 4.43
C THR A 61 2.90 7.08 5.57
N ILE A 62 3.53 6.27 6.41
CA ILE A 62 2.88 5.52 7.49
C ILE A 62 3.05 6.18 8.86
N ARG A 63 3.93 7.17 8.95
CA ARG A 63 4.00 8.12 10.08
C ARG A 63 4.33 9.50 9.56
N PHE A 64 3.57 10.49 9.96
CA PHE A 64 3.87 11.90 9.67
C PHE A 64 4.76 12.48 10.76
N ALA A 65 5.77 13.26 10.37
CA ALA A 65 6.58 13.99 11.32
C ALA A 65 5.72 14.96 12.13
N SER A 66 6.08 15.16 13.39
CA SER A 66 5.46 16.20 14.20
C SER A 66 5.97 17.58 13.77
N GLN A 67 5.09 18.57 13.74
CA GLN A 67 5.46 19.98 13.55
C GLN A 67 6.02 20.60 14.84
N GLN A 68 5.88 19.92 15.98
CA GLN A 68 6.35 20.36 17.29
C GLN A 68 7.44 19.40 17.81
N PRO A 69 8.62 19.90 18.22
CA PRO A 69 9.74 19.05 18.65
C PRO A 69 9.44 18.10 19.82
N THR A 70 8.46 18.44 20.66
CA THR A 70 8.11 17.69 21.88
C THR A 70 6.97 16.70 21.69
N THR A 71 6.34 16.68 20.52
CA THR A 71 5.17 15.84 20.24
C THR A 71 5.59 14.69 19.32
N PRO A 72 5.21 13.43 19.62
CA PRO A 72 5.40 12.33 18.68
C PRO A 72 4.74 12.60 17.33
N GLY A 73 5.37 12.10 16.27
CA GLY A 73 4.78 11.97 14.95
C GLY A 73 3.52 11.10 15.00
N THR A 74 2.64 11.29 14.02
CA THR A 74 1.33 10.67 14.02
C THR A 74 1.31 9.46 13.09
N TRP A 75 1.02 8.28 13.63
CA TRP A 75 0.86 7.05 12.87
C TRP A 75 -0.37 7.09 11.96
N ASP A 76 -0.21 6.61 10.73
CA ASP A 76 -1.24 6.65 9.71
C ASP A 76 -1.33 5.35 8.91
N GLY A 77 -2.52 5.02 8.41
CA GLY A 77 -2.74 3.85 7.56
C GLY A 77 -2.10 2.57 8.12
N LEU A 78 -1.20 1.95 7.34
CA LEU A 78 -0.49 0.74 7.74
C LEU A 78 0.42 0.91 8.97
N GLY A 79 0.88 2.13 9.26
CA GLY A 79 1.70 2.41 10.44
C GLY A 79 0.96 2.18 11.75
N ARG A 80 -0.38 2.19 11.72
CA ARG A 80 -1.22 1.83 12.87
C ARG A 80 -1.04 0.36 13.29
N PHE A 81 -0.59 -0.51 12.38
CA PHE A 81 -0.26 -1.90 12.74
C PHE A 81 0.98 -1.98 13.63
N PHE A 82 1.99 -1.15 13.37
CA PHE A 82 3.15 -1.09 14.23
C PHE A 82 2.79 -0.43 15.57
N ALA A 83 2.09 0.71 15.54
CA ALA A 83 1.71 1.44 16.73
C ALA A 83 0.80 0.65 17.69
N GLY A 84 -0.07 -0.21 17.14
CA GLY A 84 -0.95 -1.09 17.91
C GLY A 84 -0.37 -2.48 18.17
N GLU A 85 0.93 -2.69 17.92
CA GLU A 85 1.64 -3.96 18.12
C GLU A 85 1.10 -5.17 17.33
N TYR A 86 0.24 -4.94 16.34
CA TYR A 86 -0.24 -5.96 15.41
C TYR A 86 0.85 -6.46 14.46
N LEU A 87 1.84 -5.60 14.16
CA LEU A 87 3.00 -5.91 13.33
C LEU A 87 4.24 -5.18 13.84
N PRO A 88 4.93 -5.70 14.87
CA PRO A 88 6.02 -5.00 15.55
C PRO A 88 7.35 -5.05 14.80
N ALA A 89 7.42 -5.68 13.62
CA ALA A 89 8.65 -5.83 12.84
C ALA A 89 8.72 -4.78 11.70
N PRO A 90 9.50 -3.69 11.85
CA PRO A 90 9.55 -2.60 10.87
C PRO A 90 9.93 -3.02 9.45
N LYS A 91 10.83 -4.00 9.33
CA LYS A 91 11.34 -4.46 8.04
C LYS A 91 10.26 -5.05 7.14
N VAL A 92 9.12 -5.48 7.70
CA VAL A 92 7.98 -6.02 6.95
C VAL A 92 7.33 -4.95 6.06
N PHE A 93 7.44 -3.66 6.40
CA PHE A 93 6.89 -2.57 5.60
C PHE A 93 7.74 -2.21 4.37
N TYR A 94 8.84 -2.94 4.12
CA TYR A 94 9.79 -2.65 3.04
C TYR A 94 9.97 -3.85 2.12
N CYS A 95 10.02 -3.59 0.82
CA CYS A 95 10.27 -4.62 -0.18
C CYS A 95 11.78 -4.73 -0.47
N PRO A 96 12.38 -5.94 -0.47
CA PRO A 96 13.79 -6.10 -0.83
C PRO A 96 14.13 -5.73 -2.28
N SER A 97 13.12 -5.64 -3.17
CA SER A 97 13.28 -5.17 -4.55
C SER A 97 13.11 -3.66 -4.71
N HIS A 98 12.76 -2.92 -3.65
CA HIS A 98 12.57 -1.47 -3.73
C HIS A 98 13.85 -0.77 -4.20
N ARG A 99 13.70 0.18 -5.14
CA ARG A 99 14.83 0.91 -5.77
C ARG A 99 14.75 2.43 -5.62
N GLY A 100 13.65 2.92 -5.05
CA GLY A 100 13.42 4.34 -4.80
C GLY A 100 14.19 4.85 -3.58
N ALA A 101 13.86 6.09 -3.20
CA ALA A 101 14.51 6.82 -2.12
C ALA A 101 14.13 6.31 -0.71
N ASN A 102 13.26 5.31 -0.60
CA ASN A 102 12.64 4.91 0.66
C ASN A 102 13.06 3.49 1.15
N PRO A 103 14.35 3.08 1.13
CA PRO A 103 14.74 1.79 1.66
C PRO A 103 14.66 1.78 3.20
N TYR A 104 14.48 0.60 3.82
CA TYR A 104 14.40 0.45 5.28
C TYR A 104 15.54 1.14 6.04
N VAL A 105 16.77 1.04 5.51
CA VAL A 105 17.97 1.62 6.14
C VAL A 105 17.88 3.14 6.32
N ALA A 106 17.13 3.84 5.45
CA ALA A 106 16.94 5.28 5.56
C ALA A 106 16.06 5.68 6.75
N TYR A 107 15.23 4.75 7.25
CA TYR A 107 14.26 5.00 8.34
C TYR A 107 14.57 4.21 9.60
N GLN A 108 15.65 3.42 9.64
CA GLN A 108 15.91 2.49 10.75
C GLN A 108 15.94 3.22 12.11
N ASP A 109 16.53 4.42 12.15
CA ASP A 109 16.58 5.24 13.35
C ASP A 109 15.24 5.93 13.60
N SER A 110 14.52 6.34 12.55
CA SER A 110 13.14 6.85 12.64
C SER A 110 12.20 5.83 13.28
N TRP A 111 12.37 4.52 13.06
CA TRP A 111 11.56 3.50 13.76
C TRP A 111 11.89 3.38 15.26
N ARG A 112 13.01 3.94 15.71
CA ARG A 112 13.45 3.96 17.12
C ARG A 112 13.17 5.30 17.81
N ASN A 113 12.90 6.34 17.03
CA ASN A 113 12.57 7.68 17.53
C ASN A 113 11.10 8.00 17.18
N ASP A 114 10.49 8.95 17.88
CA ASP A 114 9.05 9.16 17.72
C ASP A 114 8.70 10.36 16.84
N HIS A 115 9.64 11.16 16.35
CA HIS A 115 9.33 12.48 15.76
C HIS A 115 9.39 12.54 14.24
N GLU A 116 10.08 11.60 13.59
CA GLU A 116 10.36 11.66 12.15
C GLU A 116 9.28 10.98 11.31
N ALA A 117 9.12 11.46 10.07
CA ALA A 117 8.25 10.80 9.11
C ALA A 117 8.82 9.44 8.71
N ILE A 118 7.93 8.49 8.43
CA ILE A 118 8.31 7.17 7.94
C ILE A 118 7.53 6.90 6.66
N VAL A 119 8.27 6.59 5.60
CA VAL A 119 7.72 6.15 4.32
C VAL A 119 8.02 4.66 4.15
N ALA A 120 6.99 3.89 3.81
CA ALA A 120 7.06 2.46 3.55
C ALA A 120 7.21 2.17 2.05
N ASN A 121 7.14 0.90 1.64
CA ASN A 121 7.19 0.52 0.23
C ASN A 121 5.87 -0.06 -0.29
N PHE A 122 4.80 0.01 0.51
CA PHE A 122 3.50 -0.52 0.15
C PHE A 122 2.45 0.57 0.20
N GLN A 123 1.77 0.81 -0.92
CA GLN A 123 0.66 1.75 -0.99
C GLN A 123 -0.59 1.13 -0.36
N TYR A 124 -1.24 1.87 0.53
CA TYR A 124 -2.49 1.45 1.15
C TYR A 124 -3.70 2.17 0.56
N ARG A 125 -4.75 1.43 0.21
CA ARG A 125 -5.94 2.02 -0.42
C ARG A 125 -6.84 2.79 0.55
N GLY A 126 -6.85 2.43 1.84
CA GLY A 126 -7.63 3.11 2.89
C GLY A 126 -9.16 2.93 2.85
N ARG A 127 -9.69 2.42 1.75
CA ARG A 127 -11.09 2.03 1.51
C ARG A 127 -11.15 1.11 0.29
N GLY A 128 -12.25 0.40 0.08
CA GLY A 128 -12.46 -0.43 -1.11
C GLY A 128 -13.88 -0.36 -1.64
N PRO A 129 -14.12 -0.73 -2.90
CA PRO A 129 -15.44 -0.71 -3.50
C PRO A 129 -16.32 -1.80 -2.88
N THR A 130 -17.59 -1.53 -2.65
CA THR A 130 -18.56 -2.52 -2.12
C THR A 130 -19.11 -3.44 -3.20
N GLY A 131 -18.87 -3.12 -4.48
CA GLY A 131 -19.50 -3.74 -5.64
C GLY A 131 -20.84 -3.13 -6.02
N LEU A 132 -21.34 -2.17 -5.23
CA LEU A 132 -22.49 -1.34 -5.58
C LEU A 132 -22.03 -0.03 -6.22
N THR A 133 -22.93 0.58 -6.99
CA THR A 133 -22.72 1.87 -7.64
C THR A 133 -23.72 2.88 -7.08
N LEU A 134 -23.25 4.10 -6.84
CA LEU A 134 -24.08 5.23 -6.43
C LEU A 134 -24.92 5.73 -7.63
N GLY A 135 -25.97 6.53 -7.35
CA GLY A 135 -26.84 7.06 -8.41
C GLY A 135 -26.14 7.96 -9.45
N ASN A 136 -24.93 8.45 -9.14
CA ASN A 136 -24.08 9.22 -10.03
C ASN A 136 -23.08 8.37 -10.86
N GLY A 137 -23.19 7.03 -10.78
CA GLY A 137 -22.31 6.11 -11.53
C GLY A 137 -20.96 5.80 -10.86
N GLN A 138 -20.63 6.44 -9.74
CA GLN A 138 -19.39 6.16 -9.01
C GLN A 138 -19.50 4.90 -8.15
N PRO A 139 -18.41 4.12 -7.95
CA PRO A 139 -18.44 2.98 -7.06
C PRO A 139 -18.72 3.44 -5.62
N GLN A 140 -19.61 2.73 -4.93
CA GLN A 140 -19.76 2.94 -3.49
C GLN A 140 -18.52 2.36 -2.79
N MET A 141 -17.89 3.17 -1.94
CA MET A 141 -16.69 2.79 -1.18
C MET A 141 -17.02 2.50 0.29
N SER A 142 -16.21 1.65 0.93
CA SER A 142 -16.30 1.38 2.37
C SER A 142 -14.92 1.20 3.00
N ASP A 143 -14.81 1.57 4.27
CA ASP A 143 -13.70 1.29 5.18
C ASP A 143 -14.00 0.12 6.12
N ARG A 144 -15.05 -0.65 5.85
CA ARG A 144 -15.40 -1.86 6.59
C ARG A 144 -15.03 -3.08 5.76
N ILE A 145 -14.14 -3.93 6.29
CA ILE A 145 -13.58 -5.06 5.56
C ILE A 145 -14.67 -6.02 5.07
N ASP A 146 -15.73 -6.23 5.87
CA ASP A 146 -16.89 -7.07 5.56
C ASP A 146 -17.79 -6.52 4.45
N ARG A 147 -17.64 -5.23 4.11
CA ARG A 147 -18.41 -4.56 3.06
C ARG A 147 -17.61 -4.32 1.79
N ILE A 148 -16.29 -4.44 1.83
CA ILE A 148 -15.44 -4.32 0.66
C ILE A 148 -15.58 -5.59 -0.17
N LYS A 149 -15.73 -5.46 -1.49
CA LYS A 149 -15.76 -6.59 -2.41
C LYS A 149 -14.50 -7.44 -2.19
N PRO A 150 -14.62 -8.74 -1.87
CA PRO A 150 -13.49 -9.60 -1.45
C PRO A 150 -12.28 -9.58 -2.40
N SER A 151 -12.52 -9.48 -3.70
CA SER A 151 -11.48 -9.47 -4.72
C SER A 151 -10.71 -8.15 -4.85
N SER A 152 -11.11 -7.10 -4.14
CA SER A 152 -10.53 -5.77 -4.29
C SER A 152 -9.17 -5.68 -3.62
N ALA A 153 -8.21 -5.05 -4.29
CA ALA A 153 -6.92 -4.75 -3.73
C ALA A 153 -7.04 -3.70 -2.62
N ILE A 154 -6.34 -3.93 -1.50
CA ILE A 154 -6.26 -3.02 -0.36
C ILE A 154 -4.81 -2.56 -0.07
N VAL A 155 -3.82 -3.37 -0.44
CA VAL A 155 -2.39 -3.02 -0.40
C VAL A 155 -1.71 -3.49 -1.67
N ALA A 156 -0.83 -2.67 -2.22
CA ALA A 156 0.03 -3.00 -3.35
C ALA A 156 1.44 -2.42 -3.14
N ASP A 157 2.33 -2.59 -4.12
CA ASP A 157 3.59 -1.83 -4.19
C ASP A 157 3.34 -0.31 -4.18
N GLY A 158 4.38 0.50 -3.96
CA GLY A 158 4.25 1.95 -3.99
C GLY A 158 3.74 2.44 -5.34
N LEU A 159 2.72 3.32 -5.32
CA LEU A 159 2.05 3.85 -6.52
C LEU A 159 2.22 5.37 -6.65
N ARG A 160 3.22 5.93 -5.97
CA ARG A 160 3.51 7.37 -5.98
C ARG A 160 4.37 7.77 -7.17
N THR A 161 5.43 7.02 -7.46
CA THR A 161 6.33 7.23 -8.61
C THR A 161 6.79 5.89 -9.20
N GLN A 162 7.47 5.94 -10.36
CA GLN A 162 8.04 4.74 -10.99
C GLN A 162 9.05 4.01 -10.09
N SER A 163 9.85 4.73 -9.28
CA SER A 163 10.84 4.10 -8.39
C SER A 163 10.23 3.52 -7.12
N ASP A 164 9.03 3.99 -6.73
CA ASP A 164 8.26 3.45 -5.61
C ASP A 164 7.58 2.11 -5.97
N PHE A 165 7.40 1.80 -7.25
CA PHE A 165 6.89 0.52 -7.72
C PHE A 165 7.96 -0.57 -7.61
N ASN A 166 7.84 -1.46 -6.61
CA ASN A 166 8.95 -2.31 -6.18
C ASN A 166 9.41 -3.30 -7.24
N HIS A 167 8.48 -4.01 -7.88
CA HIS A 167 8.81 -4.99 -8.91
C HIS A 167 8.46 -4.45 -10.30
N GLN A 168 9.45 -4.19 -11.16
CA GLN A 168 9.23 -3.56 -12.47
C GLN A 168 8.35 -4.34 -13.48
N VAL A 169 7.94 -5.57 -13.13
CA VAL A 169 7.17 -6.49 -13.99
C VAL A 169 5.90 -6.99 -13.30
N GLY A 170 5.54 -6.45 -12.14
CA GLY A 170 4.34 -6.84 -11.42
C GLY A 170 4.32 -6.34 -9.98
N ALA A 171 3.44 -6.86 -9.14
CA ALA A 171 3.40 -6.51 -7.72
C ALA A 171 2.76 -7.64 -6.90
N ASN A 172 3.18 -7.78 -5.65
CA ASN A 172 2.41 -8.55 -4.68
C ASN A 172 1.27 -7.67 -4.16
N VAL A 173 0.04 -8.16 -4.26
CA VAL A 173 -1.16 -7.41 -3.93
C VAL A 173 -1.95 -8.16 -2.86
N LEU A 174 -2.30 -7.47 -1.79
CA LEU A 174 -3.22 -7.94 -0.76
C LEU A 174 -4.64 -7.54 -1.13
N ARG A 175 -5.56 -8.50 -1.07
CA ARG A 175 -6.99 -8.29 -1.30
C ARG A 175 -7.77 -8.18 0.01
N ALA A 176 -9.02 -7.71 -0.08
CA ALA A 176 -9.92 -7.57 1.05
C ALA A 176 -10.30 -8.91 1.70
N ASP A 177 -10.24 -10.02 0.96
CA ASP A 177 -10.33 -11.38 1.52
C ASP A 177 -9.02 -11.88 2.17
N LEU A 178 -8.04 -10.98 2.35
CA LEU A 178 -6.72 -11.22 2.89
C LEU A 178 -5.86 -12.21 2.09
N SER A 179 -6.29 -12.57 0.88
CA SER A 179 -5.47 -13.32 -0.05
C SER A 179 -4.37 -12.44 -0.65
N VAL A 180 -3.20 -13.04 -0.90
CA VAL A 180 -2.08 -12.37 -1.58
C VAL A 180 -1.86 -13.02 -2.94
N PHE A 181 -1.92 -12.20 -3.98
CA PHE A 181 -1.69 -12.64 -5.35
C PHE A 181 -0.61 -11.81 -6.03
N TRP A 182 -0.05 -12.37 -7.10
CA TRP A 182 0.86 -11.67 -7.99
C TRP A 182 0.06 -11.01 -9.11
N PHE A 183 0.12 -9.68 -9.17
CA PHE A 183 -0.35 -8.92 -10.33
C PHE A 183 0.79 -8.87 -11.36
N SER A 184 0.54 -9.36 -12.58
CA SER A 184 1.50 -9.30 -13.66
C SER A 184 1.41 -7.94 -14.36
N ASP A 185 2.53 -7.22 -14.41
CA ASP A 185 2.70 -6.00 -15.21
C ASP A 185 3.80 -6.21 -16.26
N ALA A 186 3.78 -7.37 -16.93
CA ALA A 186 4.80 -7.73 -17.92
C ALA A 186 4.86 -6.73 -19.10
N SER A 187 3.75 -6.09 -19.44
CA SER A 187 3.66 -5.02 -20.43
C SER A 187 4.01 -3.63 -19.89
N ARG A 188 4.39 -3.54 -18.61
CA ARG A 188 4.75 -2.30 -17.91
C ARG A 188 3.66 -1.22 -17.90
N SER A 189 2.40 -1.64 -18.03
CA SER A 189 1.25 -0.75 -18.10
C SER A 189 1.05 0.08 -16.84
N VAL A 190 1.34 -0.48 -15.67
CA VAL A 190 1.24 0.23 -14.39
C VAL A 190 2.46 1.10 -14.20
N VAL A 191 3.67 0.52 -14.25
CA VAL A 191 4.90 1.28 -13.97
C VAL A 191 5.12 2.43 -14.95
N ASP A 192 4.83 2.26 -16.24
CA ASP A 192 5.03 3.33 -17.22
C ASP A 192 3.92 4.40 -17.15
N SER A 193 2.80 4.13 -16.48
CA SER A 193 1.76 5.13 -16.20
C SER A 193 2.05 6.02 -14.98
N LEU A 194 2.94 5.56 -14.09
CA LEU A 194 3.35 6.31 -12.91
C LEU A 194 4.27 7.49 -13.29
N PRO A 195 4.19 8.62 -12.57
CA PRO A 195 5.05 9.77 -12.82
C PRO A 195 6.51 9.44 -12.49
N LYS A 196 7.42 10.19 -13.10
CA LYS A 196 8.84 10.14 -12.70
C LYS A 196 9.02 10.67 -11.27
N ASP A 197 10.16 10.40 -10.67
CA ASP A 197 10.42 10.72 -9.25
C ASP A 197 10.35 12.22 -8.91
N ASN A 198 10.48 13.09 -9.90
CA ASN A 198 10.42 14.54 -9.76
C ASN A 198 9.05 15.14 -10.17
N GLU A 199 8.07 14.30 -10.47
CA GLU A 199 6.74 14.69 -10.94
C GLU A 199 5.66 14.33 -9.92
N LEU A 200 4.57 15.11 -9.90
CA LEU A 200 3.46 14.86 -8.99
C LEU A 200 2.54 13.76 -9.52
N PRO A 201 2.18 12.77 -8.70
CA PRO A 201 1.18 11.76 -9.06
C PRO A 201 -0.23 12.34 -9.26
N SER A 202 -0.99 11.66 -10.13
CA SER A 202 -2.38 11.98 -10.47
C SER A 202 -3.35 11.02 -9.77
N ALA A 203 -4.36 11.57 -9.11
CA ALA A 203 -5.43 10.78 -8.48
C ALA A 203 -6.19 9.91 -9.52
N ALA A 204 -6.38 10.41 -10.74
CA ALA A 204 -7.03 9.65 -11.82
C ALA A 204 -6.19 8.45 -12.28
N VAL A 205 -4.86 8.62 -12.36
CA VAL A 205 -3.93 7.51 -12.67
C VAL A 205 -3.98 6.47 -11.54
N LEU A 206 -3.91 6.91 -10.28
CA LEU A 206 -3.97 6.03 -9.12
C LEU A 206 -5.29 5.24 -9.06
N GLN A 207 -6.43 5.89 -9.35
CA GLN A 207 -7.73 5.22 -9.43
C GLN A 207 -7.79 4.17 -10.56
N SER A 208 -7.23 4.49 -11.73
CA SER A 208 -7.13 3.55 -12.85
C SER A 208 -6.30 2.32 -12.49
N ILE A 209 -5.16 2.53 -11.81
CA ILE A 209 -4.31 1.44 -11.33
C ILE A 209 -5.06 0.57 -10.33
N TRP A 210 -5.68 1.14 -9.29
CA TRP A 210 -6.47 0.35 -8.32
C TRP A 210 -7.57 -0.46 -8.99
N THR A 211 -8.25 0.14 -9.99
CA THR A 211 -9.26 -0.56 -10.79
C THR A 211 -8.67 -1.73 -11.57
N SER A 212 -7.44 -1.60 -12.08
CA SER A 212 -6.71 -2.70 -12.73
C SER A 212 -6.34 -3.81 -11.73
N LEU A 213 -5.88 -3.45 -10.54
CA LEU A 213 -5.52 -4.39 -9.47
C LEU A 213 -6.74 -5.16 -8.92
N ASP A 214 -7.93 -4.58 -8.98
CA ASP A 214 -9.20 -5.22 -8.58
C ASP A 214 -9.66 -6.31 -9.55
N LYS A 215 -9.09 -6.38 -10.75
CA LYS A 215 -9.50 -7.36 -11.77
C LYS A 215 -9.21 -8.80 -11.29
N PRO A 216 -10.07 -9.75 -11.68
CA PRO A 216 -9.80 -11.17 -11.44
C PRO A 216 -8.47 -11.58 -12.08
N ILE A 217 -7.80 -12.57 -11.49
CA ILE A 217 -6.61 -13.17 -12.10
C ILE A 217 -7.09 -13.93 -13.34
N THR A 218 -6.78 -13.44 -14.53
CA THR A 218 -6.89 -14.24 -15.75
C THR A 218 -5.81 -15.30 -15.70
N ARG A 219 -6.22 -16.57 -15.55
CA ARG A 219 -5.35 -17.74 -15.64
C ARG A 219 -4.98 -18.00 -17.09
#